data_AF-A0AB38R5D9-F1
#
_entry.id   AF-A0AB38R5D9-F1
#
_cell.length_a   1.000
_cell.length_b   1.000
_cell.length_c   1.000
_cell.angle_alpha   90.00
_cell.angle_beta   90.00
_cell.angle_gamma   90.00
#
_symmetry.space_group_name_H-M   'P 1'
#
loop_
_entity.id
_entity.type
_entity.pdbx_description
1 polymer ?
#
loop_
_entity_poly.entity_id
_entity_poly.type
_entity_poly.pdbx_seq_one_letter_code
_entity_poly.pdbx_strand_id
1 'polypeptide(L)'
;MEPDRWAEYGPGAVGVGWDMGLLGLARHVELGIATPLETPEWSASDEAKAFIAGSSELWAEAAIASGDDPDAAAAAAARTTAAYTG
;
A
#
# COMPACT_ATOMS: atom_id res chain seq x y z
N MET A 1 17.07 19.13 1.66
CA MET A 1 15.66 18.75 1.76
C MET A 1 15.52 17.55 0.86
N GLU A 2 15.34 16.36 1.44
CA GLU A 2 14.97 15.18 0.66
C GLU A 2 13.73 15.55 -0.17
N PRO A 3 13.60 15.14 -1.45
CA PRO A 3 12.35 15.35 -2.18
C PRO A 3 11.23 14.85 -1.26
N ASP A 4 10.20 15.68 -1.08
CA ASP A 4 9.13 15.39 -0.15
C ASP A 4 8.52 14.04 -0.56
N ARG A 5 8.83 12.97 0.19
CA ARG A 5 8.42 11.59 -0.15
C ARG A 5 6.90 11.51 -0.32
N TRP A 6 6.18 12.44 0.31
CA TRP A 6 4.76 12.70 0.10
C TRP A 6 4.42 13.14 -1.32
N ALA A 7 5.16 14.10 -1.90
CA ALA A 7 4.97 14.54 -3.28
C ALA A 7 5.33 13.44 -4.30
N GLU A 8 6.31 12.59 -3.97
CA GLU A 8 6.73 11.50 -4.84
C GLU A 8 5.78 10.30 -4.77
N TYR A 9 5.42 9.79 -3.60
CA TYR A 9 4.67 8.53 -3.49
C TYR A 9 3.21 8.72 -3.06
N GLY A 10 2.81 9.95 -2.73
CA GLY A 10 1.46 10.25 -2.27
C GLY A 10 1.14 9.58 -0.93
N PRO A 11 -0.14 9.60 -0.51
CA PRO A 11 -0.56 8.99 0.77
C PRO A 11 -0.41 7.46 0.79
N GLY A 12 -0.42 6.81 -0.38
CA GLY A 12 -0.25 5.36 -0.50
C GLY A 12 1.08 4.85 0.09
N ALA A 13 2.12 5.69 0.09
CA ALA A 13 3.46 5.35 0.62
C ALA A 13 3.44 4.87 2.08
N VAL A 14 2.49 5.38 2.88
CA VAL A 14 2.31 5.02 4.29
C VAL A 14 1.03 4.22 4.48
N GLY A 15 0.00 4.54 3.70
CA GLY A 15 -1.31 3.89 3.75
C GLY A 15 -1.28 2.39 3.50
N VAL A 16 -0.55 1.94 2.47
CA VAL A 16 -0.43 0.51 2.12
C VAL A 16 0.19 -0.29 3.28
N GLY A 17 1.19 0.27 3.96
CA GLY A 17 1.79 -0.35 5.15
C GLY A 17 0.79 -0.54 6.30
N TRP A 18 -0.09 0.44 6.53
CA TRP A 18 -1.17 0.30 7.52
C TRP A 18 -2.17 -0.77 7.13
N ASP A 19 -2.57 -0.85 5.86
CA ASP A 19 -3.51 -1.85 5.37
C ASP A 19 -2.96 -3.27 5.55
N MET A 20 -1.66 -3.49 5.28
CA MET A 20 -1.00 -4.77 5.54
C MET A 20 -0.96 -5.11 7.04
N GLY A 21 -0.65 -4.14 7.90
CA GLY A 21 -0.66 -4.34 9.35
C GLY A 21 -2.05 -4.73 9.88
N LEU A 22 -3.10 -4.10 9.36
CA LEU A 22 -4.48 -4.43 9.70
C LEU A 22 -4.89 -5.81 9.19
N LEU A 23 -4.48 -6.19 7.98
CA LEU A 23 -4.69 -7.55 7.45
C LEU A 23 -3.97 -8.61 8.30
N GLY A 24 -2.74 -8.35 8.72
CA GLY A 24 -2.00 -9.21 9.64
C GLY A 24 -2.71 -9.36 11.00
N LEU A 25 -3.21 -8.25 11.55
CA LEU A 25 -3.99 -8.27 12.79
C LEU A 25 -5.30 -9.06 12.65
N ALA A 26 -6.03 -8.90 11.54
CA ALA A 26 -7.24 -9.66 11.28
C ALA A 26 -6.96 -11.17 11.25
N ARG A 27 -5.89 -11.59 10.53
CA ARG A 27 -5.45 -12.99 10.51
C ARG A 27 -5.06 -13.51 11.89
N HIS A 28 -4.42 -12.68 12.71
CA HIS A 28 -4.08 -13.04 14.08
C HIS A 28 -5.33 -13.32 14.92
N VAL A 29 -6.31 -12.43 14.86
CA VAL A 29 -7.56 -12.53 15.63
C VAL A 29 -8.42 -13.71 15.16
N GLU A 30 -8.54 -13.93 13.85
CA GLU A 30 -9.43 -14.95 13.28
C GLU A 30 -8.82 -16.36 13.27
N LEU A 31 -7.52 -16.47 12.99
CA LEU A 31 -6.84 -17.74 12.73
C LEU A 31 -5.78 -18.10 13.78
N GLY A 32 -5.49 -17.19 14.73
CA GLY A 32 -4.44 -17.39 15.73
C GLY A 32 -3.02 -17.36 15.16
N ILE A 33 -2.84 -16.88 13.92
CA ILE A 33 -1.53 -16.79 13.28
C ILE A 33 -0.72 -15.68 13.95
N ALA A 34 0.42 -16.03 14.55
CA ALA A 34 1.31 -15.06 15.21
C ALA A 34 2.48 -14.61 14.30
N THR A 35 2.66 -15.26 13.15
CA THR A 35 3.68 -14.87 12.18
C THR A 35 3.26 -13.55 11.51
N PRO A 36 4.19 -12.59 11.34
CA PRO A 36 3.94 -11.38 10.56
C PRO A 36 3.42 -11.70 9.16
N LEU A 37 2.60 -10.82 8.59
CA LEU A 37 2.05 -11.01 7.25
C LEU A 37 3.14 -10.93 6.18
N GLU A 38 4.05 -9.95 6.31
CA GLU A 38 5.06 -9.57 5.33
C GLU A 38 6.26 -10.54 5.26
N THR A 39 6.01 -11.84 5.44
CA THR A 39 7.00 -12.90 5.16
C THR A 39 7.52 -12.79 3.73
N PRO A 40 8.78 -13.18 3.45
CA PRO A 40 9.31 -13.19 2.09
C PRO A 40 8.44 -13.98 1.10
N GLU A 41 7.84 -15.09 1.57
CA GLU A 41 6.97 -15.95 0.77
C GLU A 41 5.66 -15.25 0.39
N TRP A 42 5.00 -14.58 1.35
CA TRP A 42 3.77 -13.83 1.07
C TRP A 42 4.07 -12.63 0.17
N SER A 43 5.11 -11.85 0.46
CA SER A 43 5.49 -10.67 -0.33
C SER A 43 5.81 -11.00 -1.80
N ALA A 44 6.24 -12.23 -2.09
CA ALA A 44 6.47 -12.69 -3.46
C ALA A 44 5.20 -13.21 -4.18
N SER A 45 4.11 -13.46 -3.44
CA SER A 45 2.88 -14.07 -3.95
C SER A 45 2.06 -13.10 -4.80
N ASP A 46 1.24 -13.67 -5.71
CA ASP A 46 0.28 -12.90 -6.50
C ASP A 46 -0.81 -12.27 -5.62
N GLU A 47 -1.14 -12.91 -4.49
CA GLU A 47 -2.08 -12.38 -3.51
C GLU A 47 -1.57 -11.06 -2.91
N ALA A 48 -0.32 -11.02 -2.46
CA ALA A 48 0.27 -9.80 -1.92
C ALA A 48 0.33 -8.68 -2.96
N LYS A 49 0.75 -8.99 -4.19
CA LYS A 49 0.82 -8.00 -5.28
C LYS A 49 -0.56 -7.42 -5.61
N ALA A 50 -1.59 -8.28 -5.67
CA ALA A 50 -2.96 -7.82 -5.91
C ALA A 50 -3.48 -6.95 -4.74
N PHE A 51 -3.20 -7.34 -3.50
CA PHE A 51 -3.57 -6.57 -2.32
C PHE A 51 -2.91 -5.18 -2.31
N ILE A 52 -1.60 -5.14 -2.54
CA ILE A 52 -0.80 -3.91 -2.59
C ILE A 52 -1.27 -2.99 -3.72
N ALA A 53 -1.52 -3.53 -4.92
CA ALA A 53 -2.04 -2.75 -6.04
C ALA A 53 -3.41 -2.14 -5.71
N GLY A 54 -4.35 -2.94 -5.20
CA GLY A 54 -5.68 -2.46 -4.84
C GLY A 54 -5.65 -1.41 -3.71
N SER A 55 -4.84 -1.62 -2.68
CA SER A 55 -4.64 -0.62 -1.62
C SER A 55 -4.05 0.68 -2.19
N SER A 56 -3.05 0.60 -3.08
CA SER A 56 -2.44 1.77 -3.70
C SER A 56 -3.45 2.59 -4.55
N GLU A 57 -4.32 1.90 -5.29
CA GLU A 57 -5.41 2.52 -6.06
C GLU A 57 -6.41 3.23 -5.14
N LEU A 58 -6.86 2.58 -4.07
CA LEU A 58 -7.78 3.18 -3.09
C LEU A 58 -7.19 4.41 -2.41
N TRP A 59 -5.88 4.42 -2.14
CA TRP A 59 -5.20 5.60 -1.62
C TRP A 59 -5.10 6.74 -2.65
N ALA A 60 -4.96 6.44 -3.94
CA ALA A 60 -5.07 7.47 -4.99
C ALA A 60 -6.50 8.02 -5.09
N GLU A 61 -7.53 7.18 -5.01
CA GLU A 61 -8.92 7.63 -4.98
C GLU A 61 -9.19 8.54 -3.78
N ALA A 62 -8.67 8.19 -2.60
CA ALA A 62 -8.76 9.02 -1.40
C ALA A 62 -8.04 10.37 -1.57
N ALA A 63 -6.86 10.38 -2.21
CA ALA A 63 -6.12 11.61 -2.52
C ALA A 63 -6.94 12.53 -3.44
N ILE A 64 -7.50 11.98 -4.52
CA ILE A 64 -8.36 12.71 -5.46
C ILE A 64 -9.59 13.27 -4.75
N ALA A 65 -10.25 12.47 -3.91
CA ALA A 65 -11.39 12.91 -3.11
C ALA A 65 -11.02 14.05 -2.14
N SER A 66 -9.76 14.13 -1.71
CA SER A 66 -9.24 15.20 -0.87
C SER A 66 -8.79 16.46 -1.64
N GLY A 67 -8.83 16.42 -2.99
CA GLY A 67 -8.56 17.55 -3.86
C GLY A 67 -7.22 17.50 -4.62
N ASP A 68 -6.50 16.39 -4.56
CA ASP A 68 -5.27 16.22 -5.34
C ASP A 68 -5.55 16.03 -6.83
N ASP A 69 -4.56 16.35 -7.66
CA ASP A 69 -4.64 16.17 -9.12
C ASP A 69 -4.74 14.66 -9.49
N PRO A 70 -5.71 14.25 -10.33
CA PRO A 70 -5.91 12.85 -10.69
C PRO A 70 -4.70 12.16 -11.35
N ASP A 71 -4.00 12.86 -12.25
CA ASP A 71 -2.86 12.29 -12.95
C ASP A 71 -1.66 12.13 -11.99
N ALA A 72 -1.45 13.10 -11.10
CA ALA A 72 -0.46 13.02 -10.05
C ALA A 72 -0.74 11.88 -9.06
N ALA A 73 -2.00 11.72 -8.62
CA ALA A 73 -2.41 10.66 -7.71
C ALA A 73 -2.26 9.26 -8.34
N ALA A 74 -2.65 9.10 -9.60
CA ALA A 74 -2.46 7.85 -10.33
C ALA A 74 -0.97 7.50 -10.50
N ALA A 75 -0.13 8.48 -10.82
CA ALA A 75 1.31 8.28 -10.93
C ALA A 75 1.96 7.94 -9.57
N ALA A 76 1.47 8.53 -8.48
CA ALA A 76 1.91 8.22 -7.12
C ALA A 76 1.52 6.80 -6.69
N ALA A 77 0.31 6.34 -7.00
CA ALA A 77 -0.10 4.94 -6.80
C ALA A 77 0.80 3.97 -7.58
N ALA A 78 1.07 4.22 -8.86
CA ALA A 78 1.95 3.38 -9.65
C ALA A 78 3.37 3.27 -9.05
N ARG A 79 3.95 4.38 -8.58
CA ARG A 79 5.26 4.38 -7.91
C ARG A 79 5.23 3.64 -6.57
N THR A 80 4.14 3.79 -5.80
CA THR A 80 3.95 3.09 -4.53
C THR A 80 3.83 1.59 -4.75
N THR A 81 2.97 1.14 -5.67
CA THR A 81 2.84 -0.28 -6.03
C THR A 81 4.19 -0.87 -6.40
N ALA A 82 4.93 -0.23 -7.32
CA ALA A 82 6.26 -0.70 -7.73
C ALA A 82 7.25 -0.77 -6.55
N ALA A 83 7.23 0.20 -5.64
CA ALA A 83 8.11 0.21 -4.47
C ALA A 83 7.85 -0.97 -3.52
N TYR A 84 6.61 -1.43 -3.40
CA TYR A 84 6.23 -2.57 -2.56
C TYR A 84 6.34 -3.93 -3.25
N THR A 85 6.18 -4.00 -4.58
CA THR A 85 6.19 -5.28 -5.32
C THR A 85 7.53 -5.63 -5.97
N GLY A 86 8.46 -4.68 -6.04
CA GLY A 86 9.76 -4.85 -6.71
C GLY A 86 9.73 -4.53 -8.20
#